data_AF-F7FLW2-F1
#
_entry.id   AF-F7FLW2-F1
#
_cell.length_a   1.000
_cell.length_b   1.000
_cell.length_c   1.000
_cell.angle_alpha   90.00
_cell.angle_beta   90.00
_cell.angle_gamma   90.00
#
_symmetry.space_group_name_H-M   'P 1'
#
loop_
_entity.id
_entity.type
_entity.pdbx_description
1 polymer ?
#
loop_
_entity_poly.entity_id
_entity_poly.type
_entity_poly.pdbx_seq_one_letter_code
_entity_poly.pdbx_strand_id
1 'polypeptide(L)'
;MAAAGSATRRVGFVGAGRMAGAIAQGLIRAGKVEAQHIVASAPTDRNLCHFQALGCQTTHSNQEVLQSCLLVIFATKPHILPAVVAEVAPVVTAEHILVSVAAGVSLSTLEELLPPNTRVLRVLPNLPCVVQEGAIVMARGRHVGSSETKLLQHLLEACGRCEEVPEAYVDIHTGLSGSGVAFVCAFSEALAEGAVKMGMPSSLAHRIAAQTLLGTAKMLLHEGQHPAQLRSDVCTPGGTTIYGLHALEQGGLRAATMSAVEAATCRARELSRKKMATNFLVHEKIWFDKFKYDDAERRFYEQMNGPVAGASRQTSGPGASSGPSGDHSELVVRIASLEVENQSLRGVVQELQQAISKLEARLNVLEKSSPGHRATAPQTQHVSPMRQVEPPAKKPATPAEDDEDDDIDLFGSDNEEEDKEAAQLREERLRQYAEKKAKKPALVAKSSILLDVKPWDDETDMAQLEACVRSIQLDGLVWGASKLVPVGYGIRKLQIQCVVEDDKVGTDLLEEEITKFEEHVQSVDIAAFNKI
;
A
#
# COMPACT_ATOMS: atom_id res chain seq x y z
N MET A 1 0.42 34.23 -22.81
CA MET A 1 -1.06 34.25 -22.91
C MET A 1 -1.67 33.41 -21.80
N ALA A 2 -1.57 33.89 -20.56
CA ALA A 2 -2.04 33.22 -19.36
C ALA A 2 -2.98 34.20 -18.64
N ALA A 3 -4.29 34.15 -18.90
CA ALA A 3 -5.35 34.86 -18.15
C ALA A 3 -6.76 34.65 -18.76
N ALA A 4 -7.23 33.40 -18.93
CA ALA A 4 -8.62 33.16 -19.38
C ALA A 4 -9.32 31.90 -18.83
N GLY A 5 -8.83 31.26 -17.75
CA GLY A 5 -9.39 29.97 -17.28
C GLY A 5 -9.85 29.86 -15.82
N SER A 6 -9.64 30.89 -14.98
CA SER A 6 -9.87 30.84 -13.53
C SER A 6 -11.15 31.58 -13.13
N ALA A 7 -12.30 31.12 -13.60
CA ALA A 7 -13.57 31.40 -12.95
C ALA A 7 -13.88 30.21 -12.03
N THR A 8 -13.64 30.39 -10.73
CA THR A 8 -14.13 29.60 -9.57
C THR A 8 -15.03 28.41 -9.92
N ARG A 9 -14.43 27.25 -10.22
CA ARG A 9 -15.18 26.02 -10.52
C ARG A 9 -15.59 25.36 -9.22
N ARG A 10 -16.85 25.54 -8.84
CA ARG A 10 -17.43 24.84 -7.69
C ARG A 10 -17.86 23.43 -8.08
N VAL A 11 -17.49 22.46 -7.26
CA VAL A 11 -17.83 21.03 -7.45
C VAL A 11 -18.80 20.60 -6.38
N GLY A 12 -19.95 20.10 -6.81
CA GLY A 12 -21.02 19.62 -5.96
C GLY A 12 -20.96 18.11 -5.81
N PHE A 13 -21.17 17.60 -4.59
CA PHE A 13 -21.37 16.18 -4.33
C PHE A 13 -22.75 15.95 -3.75
N VAL A 14 -23.58 15.21 -4.47
CA VAL A 14 -24.86 14.72 -3.96
C VAL A 14 -24.62 13.34 -3.37
N GLY A 15 -24.53 13.28 -2.05
CA GLY A 15 -24.12 12.10 -1.28
C GLY A 15 -22.67 12.19 -0.80
N ALA A 16 -22.48 12.37 0.52
CA ALA A 16 -21.16 12.41 1.16
C ALA A 16 -20.64 11.02 1.60
N GLY A 17 -20.64 10.04 0.69
CA GLY A 17 -20.14 8.69 0.96
C GLY A 17 -18.61 8.58 0.95
N ARG A 18 -18.09 7.37 1.20
CA ARG A 18 -16.64 7.07 1.12
C ARG A 18 -16.04 7.43 -0.24
N MET A 19 -16.74 7.13 -1.34
CA MET A 19 -16.27 7.43 -2.69
C MET A 19 -16.25 8.94 -2.97
N ALA A 20 -17.29 9.66 -2.53
CA ALA A 20 -17.33 11.11 -2.64
C ALA A 20 -16.16 11.76 -1.88
N GLY A 21 -15.90 11.30 -0.65
CA GLY A 21 -14.76 11.76 0.15
C GLY A 21 -13.41 11.48 -0.52
N ALA A 22 -13.23 10.28 -1.08
CA ALA A 22 -12.01 9.92 -1.81
C ALA A 22 -11.75 10.86 -3.00
N ILE A 23 -12.78 11.13 -3.79
CA ILE A 23 -12.68 12.04 -4.95
C ILE A 23 -12.40 13.46 -4.48
N ALA A 24 -13.17 13.99 -3.52
CA ALA A 24 -12.98 15.33 -3.00
C ALA A 24 -11.56 15.52 -2.41
N GLN A 25 -11.09 14.54 -1.63
CA GLN A 25 -9.74 14.55 -1.08
C GLN A 25 -8.66 14.55 -2.17
N GLY A 26 -8.84 13.76 -3.24
CA GLY A 26 -7.94 13.75 -4.39
C GLY A 26 -7.86 15.11 -5.07
N LEU A 27 -9.01 15.72 -5.36
CA LEU A 27 -9.09 17.04 -5.98
C LEU A 27 -8.39 18.12 -5.16
N ILE A 28 -8.57 18.12 -3.84
CA ILE A 28 -7.95 19.07 -2.92
C ILE A 28 -6.44 18.84 -2.85
N ARG A 29 -6.00 17.59 -2.67
CA ARG A 29 -4.57 17.24 -2.55
C ARG A 29 -3.78 17.57 -3.81
N ALA A 30 -4.38 17.36 -4.98
CA ALA A 30 -3.76 17.71 -6.26
C ALA A 30 -3.83 19.21 -6.58
N GLY A 31 -4.43 20.04 -5.71
CA GLY A 31 -4.58 21.48 -5.92
C GLY A 31 -5.49 21.85 -7.08
N LYS A 32 -6.32 20.92 -7.57
CA LYS A 32 -7.22 21.15 -8.71
C LYS A 32 -8.45 21.94 -8.32
N VAL A 33 -8.92 21.75 -7.08
CA VAL A 33 -10.08 22.46 -6.52
C VAL A 33 -9.80 22.78 -5.05
N GLU A 34 -9.98 24.04 -4.66
CA GLU A 34 -9.89 24.45 -3.26
C GLU A 34 -11.07 23.89 -2.46
N ALA A 35 -10.85 23.50 -1.21
CA ALA A 35 -11.88 22.92 -0.35
C ALA A 35 -13.13 23.81 -0.24
N GLN A 36 -12.96 25.14 -0.16
CA GLN A 36 -14.05 26.11 -0.10
C GLN A 36 -14.97 26.13 -1.33
N HIS A 37 -14.50 25.60 -2.46
CA HIS A 37 -15.27 25.48 -3.70
C HIS A 37 -15.96 24.11 -3.83
N ILE A 38 -15.80 23.22 -2.85
CA ILE A 38 -16.50 21.94 -2.81
C ILE A 38 -17.71 22.04 -1.88
N VAL A 39 -18.87 21.63 -2.37
CA VAL A 39 -20.12 21.57 -1.59
C VAL A 39 -20.62 20.13 -1.59
N ALA A 40 -20.90 19.56 -0.42
CA ALA A 40 -21.41 18.19 -0.30
C ALA A 40 -22.74 18.12 0.45
N SER A 41 -23.69 17.33 -0.06
CA SER A 41 -24.96 17.04 0.62
C SER A 41 -25.03 15.62 1.18
N ALA A 42 -25.65 15.48 2.35
CA ALA A 42 -26.04 14.19 2.90
C ALA A 42 -27.20 14.33 3.89
N PRO A 43 -28.02 13.27 4.08
CA PRO A 43 -29.15 13.31 5.03
C PRO A 43 -28.72 13.33 6.50
N THR A 44 -27.45 13.00 6.81
CA THR A 44 -26.94 12.92 8.18
C THR A 44 -25.55 13.52 8.31
N ASP A 45 -25.30 14.19 9.44
CA ASP A 45 -24.01 14.84 9.74
C ASP A 45 -22.83 13.87 9.83
N ARG A 46 -23.09 12.61 10.18
CA ARG A 46 -22.06 11.57 10.25
C ARG A 46 -21.26 11.46 8.94
N ASN A 47 -21.94 11.61 7.81
CA ASN A 47 -21.32 11.55 6.49
C ASN A 47 -20.66 12.89 6.10
N LEU A 48 -21.17 14.01 6.63
CA LEU A 48 -20.65 15.36 6.36
C LEU A 48 -19.37 15.67 7.14
N CYS A 49 -19.17 15.05 8.32
CA CYS A 49 -18.01 15.28 9.18
C CYS A 49 -16.67 15.17 8.43
N HIS A 50 -16.54 14.20 7.52
CA HIS A 50 -15.33 14.04 6.71
C HIS A 50 -15.10 15.24 5.76
N PHE A 51 -16.15 15.74 5.12
CA PHE A 51 -16.07 16.91 4.24
C PHE A 51 -15.79 18.19 5.03
N GLN A 52 -16.39 18.35 6.21
CA GLN A 52 -16.11 19.46 7.12
C GLN A 52 -14.65 19.46 7.58
N ALA A 53 -14.10 18.29 7.91
CA ALA A 53 -12.69 18.13 8.27
C ALA A 53 -11.72 18.48 7.13
N LEU A 54 -12.15 18.33 5.88
CA LEU A 54 -11.40 18.77 4.69
C LEU A 54 -11.53 20.28 4.42
N GLY A 55 -12.39 20.99 5.15
CA GLY A 55 -12.67 22.42 4.94
C GLY A 55 -13.69 22.69 3.83
N CYS A 56 -14.47 21.68 3.43
CA CYS A 56 -15.51 21.81 2.41
C CYS A 56 -16.81 22.38 2.99
N GLN A 57 -17.62 22.99 2.13
CA GLN A 57 -18.97 23.39 2.49
C GLN A 57 -19.89 22.16 2.52
N THR A 58 -20.83 22.12 3.47
CA THR A 58 -21.75 20.99 3.62
C THR A 58 -23.18 21.47 3.80
N THR A 59 -24.14 20.74 3.23
CA THR A 59 -25.58 21.02 3.35
C THR A 59 -26.38 19.72 3.52
N HIS A 60 -27.64 19.83 3.94
CA HIS A 60 -28.60 18.72 3.92
C HIS A 60 -29.50 18.74 2.69
N SER A 61 -29.50 19.82 1.90
CA SER A 61 -30.34 20.00 0.73
C SER A 61 -29.58 19.65 -0.55
N ASN A 62 -30.10 18.70 -1.34
CA ASN A 62 -29.52 18.38 -2.64
C ASN A 62 -29.67 19.54 -3.64
N GLN A 63 -30.76 20.31 -3.53
CA GLN A 63 -31.04 21.43 -4.42
C GLN A 63 -30.05 22.58 -4.24
N GLU A 64 -29.60 22.85 -3.00
CA GLU A 64 -28.58 23.88 -2.73
C GLU A 64 -27.24 23.56 -3.41
N VAL A 65 -26.89 22.27 -3.51
CA VAL A 65 -25.68 21.84 -4.23
C VAL A 65 -25.80 22.19 -5.71
N LEU A 66 -26.93 21.89 -6.36
CA LEU A 66 -27.12 22.21 -7.78
C LEU A 66 -27.17 23.73 -8.01
N GLN A 67 -27.79 24.50 -7.12
CA GLN A 67 -27.86 25.96 -7.25
C GLN A 67 -26.48 26.63 -7.15
N SER A 68 -25.52 26.01 -6.46
CA SER A 68 -24.20 26.58 -6.19
C SER A 68 -23.08 25.99 -7.05
N CYS A 69 -23.32 24.86 -7.72
CA CYS A 69 -22.29 24.11 -8.45
C CYS A 69 -22.74 23.76 -9.87
N LEU A 70 -21.88 24.04 -10.87
CA LEU A 70 -22.12 23.63 -12.25
C LEU A 70 -21.70 22.18 -12.52
N LEU A 71 -20.65 21.69 -11.85
CA LEU A 71 -20.23 20.28 -11.93
C LEU A 71 -20.76 19.55 -10.70
N VAL A 72 -21.67 18.60 -10.88
CA VAL A 72 -22.32 17.88 -9.77
C VAL A 72 -22.13 16.38 -9.92
N ILE A 73 -21.58 15.76 -8.88
CA ILE A 73 -21.28 14.33 -8.79
C ILE A 73 -22.31 13.65 -7.89
N PHE A 74 -23.14 12.79 -8.48
CA PHE A 74 -24.07 11.92 -7.76
C PHE A 74 -23.33 10.69 -7.22
N ALA A 75 -23.05 10.71 -5.92
CA ALA A 75 -22.37 9.66 -5.17
C ALA A 75 -23.29 8.98 -4.15
N THR A 76 -24.55 8.78 -4.54
CA THR A 76 -25.56 8.04 -3.75
C THR A 76 -25.57 6.56 -4.13
N LYS A 77 -26.26 5.75 -3.32
CA LYS A 77 -26.41 4.33 -3.63
C LYS A 77 -27.25 4.16 -4.90
N PRO A 78 -26.98 3.13 -5.73
CA PRO A 78 -27.65 2.97 -7.02
C PRO A 78 -29.18 2.79 -6.99
N HIS A 79 -29.77 2.39 -5.87
CA HIS A 79 -31.23 2.28 -5.70
C HIS A 79 -31.86 3.60 -5.21
N ILE A 80 -31.08 4.51 -4.64
CA ILE A 80 -31.53 5.81 -4.15
C ILE A 80 -31.46 6.86 -5.26
N LEU A 81 -30.53 6.69 -6.20
CA LEU A 81 -30.27 7.65 -7.26
C LEU A 81 -31.52 8.10 -8.05
N PRO A 82 -32.46 7.22 -8.46
CA PRO A 82 -33.64 7.67 -9.19
C PRO A 82 -34.52 8.66 -8.41
N ALA A 83 -34.70 8.44 -7.10
CA ALA A 83 -35.47 9.34 -6.25
C ALA A 83 -34.78 10.69 -6.08
N VAL A 84 -33.45 10.69 -5.93
CA VAL A 84 -32.64 11.91 -5.83
C VAL A 84 -32.65 12.69 -7.13
N VAL A 85 -32.55 12.01 -8.28
CA VAL A 85 -32.64 12.65 -9.59
C VAL A 85 -34.01 13.31 -9.78
N ALA A 86 -35.10 12.62 -9.40
CA ALA A 86 -36.45 13.20 -9.47
C ALA A 86 -36.62 14.43 -8.56
N GLU A 87 -35.99 14.43 -7.37
CA GLU A 87 -35.99 15.56 -6.44
C GLU A 87 -35.29 16.80 -7.03
N VAL A 88 -34.15 16.61 -7.71
CA VAL A 88 -33.32 17.72 -8.21
C VAL A 88 -33.64 18.13 -9.64
N ALA A 89 -34.34 17.29 -10.41
CA ALA A 89 -34.69 17.54 -11.82
C ALA A 89 -35.28 18.95 -12.10
N PRO A 90 -36.14 19.54 -11.24
CA PRO A 90 -36.68 20.89 -11.48
C PRO A 90 -35.65 22.02 -11.45
N VAL A 91 -34.49 21.79 -10.82
CA VAL A 91 -33.43 22.79 -10.63
C VAL A 91 -32.29 22.61 -11.65
N VAL A 92 -32.26 21.46 -12.34
CA VAL A 92 -31.24 21.17 -13.35
C VAL A 92 -31.42 22.08 -14.56
N THR A 93 -30.33 22.75 -14.95
CA THR A 93 -30.24 23.56 -16.17
C THR A 93 -29.30 22.92 -17.20
N ALA A 94 -29.37 23.36 -18.46
CA ALA A 94 -28.51 22.87 -19.54
C ALA A 94 -27.01 23.19 -19.36
N GLU A 95 -26.66 24.09 -18.43
CA GLU A 95 -25.28 24.43 -18.08
C GLU A 95 -24.64 23.42 -17.12
N HIS A 96 -25.45 22.63 -16.41
CA HIS A 96 -24.94 21.65 -15.46
C HIS A 96 -24.24 20.49 -16.17
N ILE A 97 -23.10 20.08 -15.62
CA ILE A 97 -22.40 18.85 -15.96
C ILE A 97 -22.69 17.86 -14.83
N LEU A 98 -23.53 16.88 -15.11
CA LEU A 98 -23.95 15.89 -14.13
C LEU A 98 -23.12 14.62 -14.29
N VAL A 99 -22.55 14.14 -13.20
CA VAL A 99 -21.69 12.95 -13.18
C VAL A 99 -22.30 11.93 -12.23
N SER A 100 -22.60 10.72 -12.70
CA SER A 100 -23.04 9.62 -11.84
C SER A 100 -21.89 8.67 -11.56
N VAL A 101 -21.64 8.39 -10.28
CA VAL A 101 -20.71 7.31 -9.85
C VAL A 101 -21.43 6.04 -9.40
N ALA A 102 -22.75 5.94 -9.65
CA ALA A 102 -23.55 4.82 -9.22
C ALA A 102 -23.36 3.59 -10.12
N ALA A 103 -22.95 2.47 -9.52
CA ALA A 103 -22.84 1.20 -10.23
C ALA A 103 -24.20 0.69 -10.73
N GLY A 104 -24.23 0.19 -11.97
CA GLY A 104 -25.41 -0.43 -12.58
C GLY A 104 -26.61 0.52 -12.78
N VAL A 105 -26.34 1.78 -13.11
CA VAL A 105 -27.33 2.73 -13.66
C VAL A 105 -26.80 3.19 -15.00
N SER A 106 -27.55 2.93 -16.08
CA SER A 106 -27.11 3.29 -17.43
C SER A 106 -27.30 4.77 -17.73
N LEU A 107 -26.55 5.28 -18.70
CA LEU A 107 -26.73 6.63 -19.24
C LEU A 107 -28.15 6.83 -19.76
N SER A 108 -28.74 5.81 -20.42
CA SER A 108 -30.11 5.88 -20.90
C SER A 108 -31.12 6.15 -19.77
N THR A 109 -30.99 5.46 -18.64
CA THR A 109 -31.86 5.69 -17.47
C THR A 109 -31.65 7.07 -16.87
N LEU A 110 -30.42 7.58 -16.85
CA LEU A 110 -30.15 8.94 -16.36
C LEU A 110 -30.76 10.00 -17.30
N GLU A 111 -30.60 9.83 -18.61
CA GLU A 111 -31.16 10.72 -19.63
C GLU A 111 -32.69 10.71 -19.65
N GLU A 112 -33.33 9.58 -19.33
CA GLU A 112 -34.78 9.46 -19.19
C GLU A 112 -35.35 10.15 -17.93
N LEU A 113 -34.58 10.13 -16.83
CA LEU A 113 -35.00 10.72 -15.55
C LEU A 113 -34.70 12.22 -15.44
N LEU A 114 -33.75 12.72 -16.24
CA LEU A 114 -33.33 14.12 -16.24
C LEU A 114 -34.04 14.92 -17.32
N PRO A 115 -34.09 16.26 -17.20
CA PRO A 115 -34.62 17.12 -18.25
C PRO A 115 -33.94 16.87 -19.61
N PRO A 116 -34.65 17.09 -20.74
CA PRO A 116 -34.06 16.93 -22.06
C PRO A 116 -32.85 17.85 -22.26
N ASN A 117 -31.88 17.39 -23.06
CA ASN A 117 -30.60 18.08 -23.32
C ASN A 117 -29.64 18.21 -22.12
N THR A 118 -29.88 17.48 -21.03
CA THR A 118 -28.94 17.48 -19.88
C THR A 118 -27.62 16.79 -20.23
N ARG A 119 -26.51 17.36 -19.78
CA ARG A 119 -25.15 16.84 -19.97
C ARG A 119 -24.85 15.84 -18.85
N VAL A 120 -24.82 14.56 -19.18
CA VAL A 120 -24.60 13.48 -18.21
C VAL A 120 -23.39 12.64 -18.57
N LEU A 121 -22.50 12.41 -17.59
CA LEU A 121 -21.42 11.44 -17.66
C LEU A 121 -21.65 10.33 -16.64
N ARG A 122 -21.32 9.10 -17.03
CA ARG A 122 -21.27 7.96 -16.12
C ARG A 122 -19.80 7.67 -15.84
N VAL A 123 -19.41 7.73 -14.58
CA VAL A 123 -18.06 7.46 -14.13
C VAL A 123 -18.10 6.25 -13.22
N LEU A 124 -17.16 5.34 -13.35
CA LEU A 124 -17.04 4.21 -12.45
C LEU A 124 -15.63 4.18 -11.86
N PRO A 125 -15.46 4.68 -10.63
CA PRO A 125 -14.23 4.52 -9.87
C PRO A 125 -14.19 3.19 -9.13
N ASN A 126 -13.01 2.79 -8.67
CA ASN A 126 -12.83 1.66 -7.76
C ASN A 126 -12.27 2.10 -6.38
N LEU A 127 -12.20 1.17 -5.44
CA LEU A 127 -11.82 1.48 -4.05
C LEU A 127 -10.43 2.16 -3.90
N PRO A 128 -9.38 1.79 -4.65
CA PRO A 128 -8.08 2.46 -4.62
C PRO A 128 -8.07 3.97 -4.83
N CYS A 129 -9.16 4.61 -5.29
CA CYS A 129 -9.29 6.07 -5.26
C CYS A 129 -9.07 6.66 -3.85
N VAL A 130 -9.32 5.91 -2.77
CA VAL A 130 -9.06 6.37 -1.39
C VAL A 130 -7.58 6.65 -1.11
N VAL A 131 -6.69 5.95 -1.82
CA VAL A 131 -5.23 6.16 -1.77
C VAL A 131 -4.71 6.87 -3.02
N GLN A 132 -5.61 7.43 -3.84
CA GLN A 132 -5.30 8.18 -5.06
C GLN A 132 -4.64 7.35 -6.18
N GLU A 133 -4.82 6.03 -6.14
CA GLU A 133 -4.32 5.07 -7.16
C GLU A 133 -5.49 4.32 -7.81
N GLY A 134 -6.60 5.02 -8.01
CA GLY A 134 -7.82 4.48 -8.62
C GLY A 134 -7.65 4.08 -10.08
N ALA A 135 -8.41 3.09 -10.51
CA ALA A 135 -8.72 2.87 -11.91
C ALA A 135 -10.15 3.35 -12.16
N ILE A 136 -10.31 4.34 -13.03
CA ILE A 136 -11.57 5.03 -13.27
C ILE A 136 -11.88 4.96 -14.77
N VAL A 137 -13.09 4.56 -15.12
CA VAL A 137 -13.59 4.71 -16.49
C VAL A 137 -14.73 5.70 -16.55
N MET A 138 -14.84 6.41 -17.66
CA MET A 138 -15.96 7.31 -17.93
C MET A 138 -16.61 7.00 -19.27
N ALA A 139 -17.93 7.11 -19.31
CA ALA A 139 -18.74 7.04 -20.52
C ALA A 139 -19.57 8.31 -20.65
N ARG A 140 -19.58 8.89 -21.86
CA ARG A 140 -20.29 10.13 -22.16
C ARG A 140 -21.75 9.87 -22.58
N GLY A 141 -22.68 10.69 -22.08
CA GLY A 141 -24.04 10.77 -22.59
C GLY A 141 -24.12 11.49 -23.94
N ARG A 142 -25.31 11.53 -24.53
CA ARG A 142 -25.56 12.02 -25.90
C ARG A 142 -25.28 13.51 -26.06
N HIS A 143 -25.50 14.30 -25.01
CA HIS A 143 -25.42 15.76 -25.05
C HIS A 143 -24.11 16.32 -24.48
N VAL A 144 -23.12 15.46 -24.22
CA VAL A 144 -21.83 15.86 -23.64
C VAL A 144 -20.80 16.08 -24.74
N GLY A 145 -20.17 17.26 -24.74
CA GLY A 145 -19.06 17.60 -25.62
C GLY A 145 -17.72 17.03 -25.16
N SER A 146 -16.72 17.06 -26.04
CA SER A 146 -15.36 16.60 -25.71
C SER A 146 -14.65 17.49 -24.69
N SER A 147 -15.03 18.77 -24.59
CA SER A 147 -14.50 19.72 -23.60
C SER A 147 -14.82 19.31 -22.17
N GLU A 148 -16.06 18.92 -21.91
CA GLU A 148 -16.55 18.51 -20.60
C GLU A 148 -15.94 17.18 -20.17
N THR A 149 -15.81 16.23 -21.10
CA THR A 149 -15.14 14.96 -20.83
C THR A 149 -13.67 15.16 -20.46
N LYS A 150 -12.93 15.96 -21.23
CA LYS A 150 -11.52 16.28 -20.93
C LYS A 150 -11.36 17.02 -19.61
N LEU A 151 -12.29 17.92 -19.29
CA LEU A 151 -12.32 18.60 -18.00
C LEU A 151 -12.48 17.60 -16.85
N LEU A 152 -13.45 16.70 -16.95
CA LEU A 152 -13.70 15.70 -15.91
C LEU A 152 -12.55 14.70 -15.80
N GLN A 153 -11.99 14.25 -16.92
CA GLN A 153 -10.79 13.41 -16.96
C GLN A 153 -9.65 14.06 -16.20
N HIS A 154 -9.34 15.31 -16.53
CA HIS A 154 -8.28 16.05 -15.87
C HIS A 154 -8.54 16.22 -14.38
N LEU A 155 -9.79 16.36 -13.92
CA LEU A 155 -10.10 16.39 -12.49
C LEU A 155 -9.86 15.01 -11.85
N LEU A 156 -10.40 13.95 -12.44
CA LEU A 156 -10.36 12.59 -11.91
C LEU A 156 -8.96 11.95 -11.94
N GLU A 157 -8.06 12.43 -12.79
CA GLU A 157 -6.63 12.08 -12.77
C GLU A 157 -5.96 12.34 -11.40
N ALA A 158 -6.55 13.20 -10.56
CA ALA A 158 -6.07 13.40 -9.20
C ALA A 158 -6.31 12.18 -8.29
N CYS A 159 -7.24 11.30 -8.66
CA CYS A 159 -7.68 10.14 -7.89
C CYS A 159 -7.12 8.81 -8.43
N GLY A 160 -6.33 8.86 -9.48
CA GLY A 160 -5.77 7.70 -10.19
C GLY A 160 -5.90 7.83 -11.71
N ARG A 161 -5.83 6.72 -12.43
CA ARG A 161 -5.91 6.69 -13.90
C ARG A 161 -7.37 6.76 -14.37
N CYS A 162 -7.67 7.68 -15.27
CA CYS A 162 -9.01 7.89 -15.82
C CYS A 162 -9.02 7.77 -17.35
N GLU A 163 -9.86 6.87 -17.87
CA GLU A 163 -9.95 6.57 -19.32
C GLU A 163 -11.40 6.73 -19.82
N GLU A 164 -11.58 7.34 -21.00
CA GLU A 164 -12.87 7.40 -21.69
C GLU A 164 -13.12 6.10 -22.46
N VAL A 165 -14.28 5.49 -22.24
CA VAL A 165 -14.66 4.22 -22.86
C VAL A 165 -16.12 4.24 -23.33
N PRO A 166 -16.48 3.40 -24.31
CA PRO A 166 -17.88 3.08 -24.60
C PRO A 166 -18.60 2.54 -23.35
N GLU A 167 -19.86 2.90 -23.16
CA GLU A 167 -20.65 2.45 -21.99
C GLU A 167 -20.69 0.92 -21.86
N ALA A 168 -20.64 0.19 -22.98
CA ALA A 168 -20.60 -1.27 -23.01
C ALA A 168 -19.43 -1.89 -22.22
N TYR A 169 -18.33 -1.13 -22.03
CA TYR A 169 -17.17 -1.57 -21.27
C TYR A 169 -17.24 -1.24 -19.78
N VAL A 170 -18.22 -0.45 -19.32
CA VAL A 170 -18.34 -0.08 -17.90
C VAL A 170 -18.67 -1.30 -17.02
N ASP A 171 -19.52 -2.20 -17.51
CA ASP A 171 -19.82 -3.45 -16.77
C ASP A 171 -18.61 -4.41 -16.77
N ILE A 172 -17.78 -4.39 -17.83
CA ILE A 172 -16.51 -5.14 -17.89
C ILE A 172 -15.52 -4.55 -16.88
N HIS A 173 -15.40 -3.22 -16.82
CA HIS A 173 -14.59 -2.53 -15.83
C HIS A 173 -15.03 -2.86 -14.40
N THR A 174 -16.34 -2.96 -14.15
CA THR A 174 -16.87 -3.41 -12.85
C THR A 174 -16.31 -4.78 -12.47
N GLY A 175 -16.33 -5.75 -13.40
CA GLY A 175 -15.81 -7.09 -13.18
C GLY A 175 -14.29 -7.15 -13.08
N LEU A 176 -13.58 -6.24 -13.75
CA LEU A 176 -12.12 -6.17 -13.77
C LEU A 176 -11.54 -5.35 -12.61
N SER A 177 -11.73 -4.03 -12.59
CA SER A 177 -11.08 -3.14 -11.62
C SER A 177 -11.91 -2.94 -10.35
N GLY A 178 -13.24 -3.04 -10.44
CA GLY A 178 -14.15 -2.89 -9.31
C GLY A 178 -14.02 -4.09 -8.38
N SER A 179 -14.33 -5.27 -8.90
CA SER A 179 -14.16 -6.56 -8.21
C SER A 179 -12.70 -6.97 -8.07
N GLY A 180 -11.81 -6.52 -8.97
CA GLY A 180 -10.38 -6.87 -8.97
C GLY A 180 -9.65 -6.54 -7.69
N VAL A 181 -10.09 -5.51 -6.96
CA VAL A 181 -9.52 -5.20 -5.63
C VAL A 181 -9.60 -6.40 -4.70
N ALA A 182 -10.74 -7.10 -4.68
CA ALA A 182 -10.92 -8.30 -3.87
C ALA A 182 -10.09 -9.47 -4.39
N PHE A 183 -9.95 -9.62 -5.72
CA PHE A 183 -9.12 -10.66 -6.32
C PHE A 183 -7.64 -10.48 -5.95
N VAL A 184 -7.15 -9.24 -5.99
CA VAL A 184 -5.78 -8.89 -5.59
C VAL A 184 -5.57 -9.10 -4.09
N CYS A 185 -6.55 -8.76 -3.24
CA CYS A 185 -6.48 -9.07 -1.81
C CYS A 185 -6.35 -10.58 -1.55
N ALA A 186 -7.19 -11.40 -2.18
CA ALA A 186 -7.13 -12.86 -2.04
C ALA A 186 -5.79 -13.44 -2.53
N PHE A 187 -5.26 -12.90 -3.64
CA PHE A 187 -3.94 -13.29 -4.13
C PHE A 187 -2.81 -12.87 -3.19
N SER A 188 -2.87 -11.66 -2.63
CA SER A 188 -1.90 -11.16 -1.64
C SER A 188 -1.88 -12.02 -0.38
N GLU A 189 -3.05 -12.45 0.08
CA GLU A 189 -3.22 -13.31 1.24
C GLU A 189 -2.63 -14.70 0.97
N ALA A 190 -2.98 -15.32 -0.17
CA ALA A 190 -2.42 -16.61 -0.57
C ALA A 190 -0.88 -16.58 -0.71
N LEU A 191 -0.30 -15.47 -1.21
CA LEU A 191 1.15 -15.28 -1.25
C LEU A 191 1.76 -15.23 0.16
N ALA A 192 1.13 -14.48 1.06
CA ALA A 192 1.59 -14.35 2.43
C ALA A 192 1.51 -15.69 3.19
N GLU A 193 0.41 -16.43 3.06
CA GLU A 193 0.24 -17.78 3.61
C GLU A 193 1.29 -18.75 3.07
N GLY A 194 1.57 -18.69 1.76
CA GLY A 194 2.64 -19.47 1.14
C GLY A 194 4.00 -19.23 1.79
N ALA A 195 4.34 -17.98 2.09
CA ALA A 195 5.58 -17.63 2.79
C ALA A 195 5.57 -18.08 4.27
N VAL A 196 4.43 -17.96 4.96
CA VAL A 196 4.26 -18.45 6.34
C VAL A 196 4.46 -19.95 6.42
N LYS A 197 3.92 -20.70 5.45
CA LYS A 197 4.13 -22.15 5.34
C LYS A 197 5.60 -22.52 5.21
N MET A 198 6.43 -21.64 4.65
CA MET A 198 7.88 -21.82 4.56
C MET A 198 8.65 -21.33 5.80
N GLY A 199 7.95 -20.86 6.84
CA GLY A 199 8.54 -20.45 8.12
C GLY A 199 8.66 -18.94 8.33
N MET A 200 8.16 -18.10 7.42
CA MET A 200 8.22 -16.64 7.59
C MET A 200 7.20 -16.14 8.65
N PRO A 201 7.54 -15.15 9.50
CA PRO A 201 6.56 -14.51 10.38
C PRO A 201 5.41 -13.86 9.61
N SER A 202 4.17 -14.11 10.04
CA SER A 202 2.95 -13.66 9.33
C SER A 202 2.93 -12.15 9.05
N SER A 203 3.29 -11.30 10.02
CA SER A 203 3.29 -9.84 9.82
C SER A 203 4.31 -9.37 8.78
N LEU A 204 5.43 -10.09 8.63
CA LEU A 204 6.44 -9.80 7.61
C LEU A 204 5.93 -10.27 6.24
N ALA A 205 5.40 -11.49 6.16
CA ALA A 205 4.87 -12.08 4.92
C ALA A 205 3.81 -11.19 4.26
N HIS A 206 2.84 -10.68 5.04
CA HIS A 206 1.80 -9.80 4.52
C HIS A 206 2.35 -8.47 3.98
N ARG A 207 3.31 -7.86 4.69
CA ARG A 207 3.93 -6.60 4.23
C ARG A 207 4.75 -6.80 2.96
N ILE A 208 5.53 -7.87 2.89
CA ILE A 208 6.33 -8.19 1.70
C ILE A 208 5.43 -8.52 0.52
N ALA A 209 4.37 -9.32 0.71
CA ALA A 209 3.40 -9.63 -0.34
C ALA A 209 2.75 -8.37 -0.92
N ALA A 210 2.28 -7.46 -0.05
CA ALA A 210 1.70 -6.19 -0.49
C ALA A 210 2.72 -5.31 -1.26
N GLN A 211 3.97 -5.24 -0.79
CA GLN A 211 5.04 -4.49 -1.46
C GLN A 211 5.41 -5.10 -2.82
N THR A 212 5.47 -6.43 -2.92
CA THR A 212 5.71 -7.14 -4.18
C THR A 212 4.62 -6.82 -5.20
N LEU A 213 3.35 -6.83 -4.80
CA LEU A 213 2.24 -6.47 -5.68
C LEU A 213 2.32 -5.00 -6.14
N LEU A 214 2.63 -4.08 -5.24
CA LEU A 214 2.80 -2.66 -5.55
C LEU A 214 3.94 -2.43 -6.56
N GLY A 215 5.11 -3.06 -6.32
CA GLY A 215 6.28 -2.93 -7.18
C GLY A 215 6.01 -3.46 -8.59
N THR A 216 5.48 -4.67 -8.70
CA THR A 216 5.13 -5.29 -9.99
C THR A 216 4.09 -4.47 -10.75
N ALA A 217 3.06 -3.95 -10.06
CA ALA A 217 2.06 -3.10 -10.69
C ALA A 217 2.68 -1.81 -11.25
N LYS A 218 3.63 -1.19 -10.53
CA LYS A 218 4.34 0.00 -11.02
C LYS A 218 5.19 -0.28 -12.25
N MET A 219 5.92 -1.40 -12.29
CA MET A 219 6.73 -1.78 -13.46
C MET A 219 5.83 -1.92 -14.70
N LEU A 220 4.71 -2.64 -14.57
CA LEU A 220 3.73 -2.82 -15.65
C LEU A 220 3.13 -1.49 -16.15
N LEU A 221 2.95 -0.50 -15.27
CA LEU A 221 2.37 0.79 -15.62
C LEU A 221 3.38 1.77 -16.25
N HIS A 222 4.65 1.73 -15.83
CA HIS A 222 5.67 2.69 -16.25
C HIS A 222 6.48 2.25 -17.47
N GLU A 223 6.82 0.97 -17.58
CA GLU A 223 7.75 0.49 -18.61
C GLU A 223 7.02 0.13 -19.92
N GLY A 224 5.67 0.11 -19.91
CA GLY A 224 4.86 -0.23 -21.09
C GLY A 224 5.08 -1.65 -21.62
N GLN A 225 5.90 -2.45 -20.92
CA GLN A 225 6.28 -3.78 -21.32
C GLN A 225 5.11 -4.75 -21.23
N HIS A 226 5.05 -5.68 -22.17
CA HIS A 226 4.06 -6.75 -22.14
C HIS A 226 4.30 -7.63 -20.89
N PRO A 227 3.26 -8.04 -20.12
CA PRO A 227 3.44 -8.82 -18.89
C PRO A 227 4.22 -10.13 -19.08
N ALA A 228 4.17 -10.72 -20.28
CA ALA A 228 4.96 -11.90 -20.61
C ALA A 228 6.47 -11.63 -20.68
N GLN A 229 6.87 -10.42 -21.07
CA GLN A 229 8.27 -9.99 -21.11
C GLN A 229 8.80 -9.82 -19.69
N LEU A 230 8.14 -9.00 -18.87
CA LEU A 230 8.51 -8.80 -17.47
C LEU A 230 8.62 -10.13 -16.71
N ARG A 231 7.72 -11.08 -16.99
CA ARG A 231 7.79 -12.44 -16.44
C ARG A 231 9.03 -13.20 -16.90
N SER A 232 9.40 -13.11 -18.18
CA SER A 232 10.62 -13.72 -18.72
C SER A 232 11.87 -13.12 -18.07
N ASP A 233 11.91 -11.80 -17.89
CA ASP A 233 13.06 -11.08 -17.34
C ASP A 233 13.37 -11.50 -15.89
N VAL A 234 12.35 -11.84 -15.09
CA VAL A 234 12.51 -12.36 -13.72
C VAL A 234 12.66 -13.88 -13.63
N CYS A 235 12.54 -14.60 -14.75
CA CYS A 235 12.64 -16.05 -14.81
C CYS A 235 14.02 -16.50 -15.29
N THR A 236 14.97 -16.62 -14.37
CA THR A 236 16.26 -17.26 -14.67
C THR A 236 16.07 -18.77 -14.97
N PRO A 237 16.71 -19.33 -16.00
CA PRO A 237 16.65 -20.77 -16.30
C PRO A 237 17.03 -21.63 -15.08
N GLY A 238 16.15 -22.55 -14.68
CA GLY A 238 16.35 -23.41 -13.51
C GLY A 238 16.24 -22.72 -12.14
N GLY A 239 15.93 -21.41 -12.09
CA GLY A 239 15.80 -20.65 -10.85
C GLY A 239 14.46 -20.84 -10.13
N THR A 240 14.33 -20.26 -8.94
CA THR A 240 13.13 -20.43 -8.09
C THR A 240 11.84 -19.96 -8.75
N THR A 241 11.90 -18.86 -9.52
CA THR A 241 10.73 -18.26 -10.18
C THR A 241 10.04 -19.22 -11.15
N ILE A 242 10.78 -19.97 -11.96
CA ILE A 242 10.18 -20.86 -12.97
C ILE A 242 9.48 -22.07 -12.33
N TYR A 243 10.00 -22.59 -11.21
CA TYR A 243 9.34 -23.64 -10.43
C TYR A 243 8.04 -23.13 -9.79
N GLY A 244 8.06 -21.92 -9.24
CA GLY A 244 6.86 -21.27 -8.70
C GLY A 244 5.80 -21.03 -9.80
N LEU A 245 6.22 -20.50 -10.96
CA LEU A 245 5.34 -20.28 -12.10
C LEU A 245 4.75 -21.60 -12.62
N HIS A 246 5.54 -22.66 -12.71
CA HIS A 246 5.05 -23.98 -13.11
C HIS A 246 3.95 -24.49 -12.17
N ALA A 247 4.12 -24.33 -10.84
CA ALA A 247 3.09 -24.71 -9.87
C ALA A 247 1.80 -23.86 -10.02
N LEU A 248 1.93 -22.56 -10.30
CA LEU A 248 0.78 -21.68 -10.57
C LEU A 248 0.02 -22.09 -11.85
N GLU A 249 0.74 -22.51 -12.89
CA GLU A 249 0.12 -23.02 -14.13
C GLU A 249 -0.58 -24.37 -13.90
N GLN A 250 0.01 -25.28 -13.11
CA GLN A 250 -0.66 -26.52 -12.70
C GLN A 250 -1.96 -26.24 -11.92
N GLY A 251 -1.97 -25.20 -11.10
CA GLY A 251 -3.16 -24.72 -10.38
C GLY A 251 -4.18 -24.00 -11.27
N GLY A 252 -3.88 -23.78 -12.56
CA GLY A 252 -4.81 -23.14 -13.50
C GLY A 252 -5.05 -21.65 -13.24
N LEU A 253 -4.06 -20.92 -12.71
CA LEU A 253 -4.19 -19.51 -12.30
C LEU A 253 -4.86 -18.63 -13.37
N ARG A 254 -4.42 -18.75 -14.63
CA ARG A 254 -4.96 -17.94 -15.74
C ARG A 254 -6.43 -18.23 -15.99
N ALA A 255 -6.80 -19.51 -16.05
CA ALA A 255 -8.17 -19.93 -16.27
C ALA A 255 -9.08 -19.44 -15.14
N ALA A 256 -8.68 -19.64 -13.88
CA ALA A 256 -9.43 -19.19 -12.71
C ALA A 256 -9.63 -17.67 -12.71
N THR A 257 -8.59 -16.89 -13.02
CA THR A 257 -8.65 -15.42 -13.07
C THR A 257 -9.57 -14.93 -14.19
N MET A 258 -9.48 -15.52 -15.39
CA MET A 258 -10.36 -15.18 -16.51
C MET A 258 -11.82 -15.46 -16.18
N SER A 259 -12.12 -16.63 -15.59
CA SER A 259 -13.47 -16.99 -15.16
C SER A 259 -14.01 -16.07 -14.07
N ALA A 260 -13.16 -15.60 -13.14
CA ALA A 260 -13.57 -14.64 -12.11
C ALA A 260 -14.03 -13.30 -12.71
N VAL A 261 -13.26 -12.76 -13.67
CA VAL A 261 -13.61 -11.51 -14.37
C VAL A 261 -14.90 -11.69 -15.19
N GLU A 262 -15.04 -12.81 -15.90
CA GLU A 262 -16.24 -13.14 -16.66
C GLU A 262 -17.48 -13.21 -15.74
N ALA A 263 -17.41 -13.99 -14.66
CA ALA A 263 -18.50 -14.16 -13.72
C ALA A 263 -18.93 -12.82 -13.09
N ALA A 264 -17.96 -12.00 -12.65
CA ALA A 264 -18.23 -10.69 -12.08
C ALA A 264 -18.87 -9.73 -13.12
N THR A 265 -18.39 -9.76 -14.37
CA THR A 265 -18.95 -8.96 -15.47
C THR A 265 -20.37 -9.38 -15.80
N CYS A 266 -20.64 -10.68 -15.91
CA CYS A 266 -21.99 -11.21 -16.13
C CYS A 266 -22.93 -10.79 -15.01
N ARG A 267 -22.48 -10.86 -13.76
CA ARG A 267 -23.25 -10.41 -12.61
C ARG A 267 -23.54 -8.91 -12.64
N ALA A 268 -22.57 -8.08 -13.02
CA ALA A 268 -22.76 -6.64 -13.18
C ALA A 268 -23.86 -6.33 -14.21
N ARG A 269 -23.85 -7.01 -15.36
CA ARG A 269 -24.89 -6.89 -16.40
C ARG A 269 -26.27 -7.30 -15.90
N GLU A 270 -26.36 -8.36 -15.11
CA GLU A 270 -27.64 -8.77 -14.50
C GLU A 270 -28.21 -7.70 -13.56
N LEU A 271 -27.36 -7.12 -12.71
CA LEU A 271 -27.75 -6.08 -11.76
C LEU A 271 -28.22 -4.80 -12.47
N SER A 272 -27.59 -4.47 -13.60
CA SER A 272 -28.02 -3.36 -14.47
C SER A 272 -29.39 -3.63 -15.11
N ARG A 273 -29.68 -4.87 -15.52
CA ARG A 273 -30.97 -5.25 -16.16
C ARG A 273 -32.13 -5.44 -15.17
N LYS A 274 -31.87 -6.00 -13.98
CA LYS A 274 -32.90 -6.40 -13.00
C LYS A 274 -33.61 -5.22 -12.31
N LYS A 275 -33.15 -3.97 -12.47
CA LYS A 275 -33.73 -2.79 -11.80
C LYS A 275 -35.06 -2.28 -12.38
N MET A 276 -35.59 -2.88 -13.44
CA MET A 276 -37.02 -2.75 -13.79
C MET A 276 -37.93 -3.61 -12.88
N ALA A 277 -37.40 -4.47 -12.01
CA ALA A 277 -38.15 -5.29 -11.06
C ALA A 277 -37.72 -5.01 -9.61
N THR A 278 -38.39 -4.06 -8.97
CA THR A 278 -38.13 -3.48 -7.64
C THR A 278 -38.32 -4.42 -6.42
N ASN A 279 -38.19 -5.75 -6.54
CA ASN A 279 -38.50 -6.66 -5.41
C ASN A 279 -37.45 -7.73 -5.05
N PHE A 280 -36.31 -7.87 -5.74
CA PHE A 280 -35.43 -9.03 -5.51
C PHE A 280 -34.20 -8.79 -4.61
N LEU A 281 -33.78 -7.53 -4.37
CA LEU A 281 -32.58 -7.25 -3.54
C LEU A 281 -32.76 -7.62 -2.06
N VAL A 282 -33.98 -7.87 -1.60
CA VAL A 282 -34.26 -8.37 -0.24
C VAL A 282 -33.91 -9.86 -0.09
N HIS A 283 -33.67 -10.60 -1.19
CA HIS A 283 -33.51 -12.06 -1.17
C HIS A 283 -32.11 -12.55 -1.59
N GLU A 284 -31.10 -11.69 -1.67
CA GLU A 284 -29.72 -12.13 -1.90
C GLU A 284 -29.15 -12.85 -0.67
N LYS A 285 -29.20 -14.18 -0.69
CA LYS A 285 -28.68 -15.07 0.37
C LYS A 285 -27.15 -15.19 0.41
N ILE A 286 -26.43 -14.65 -0.59
CA ILE A 286 -24.97 -14.79 -0.73
C ILE A 286 -24.22 -14.22 0.47
N TRP A 287 -24.69 -13.13 1.06
CA TRP A 287 -24.01 -12.52 2.21
C TRP A 287 -24.30 -13.24 3.54
N PHE A 288 -25.40 -14.00 3.64
CA PHE A 288 -25.70 -14.79 4.82
C PHE A 288 -24.79 -16.02 4.95
N ASP A 289 -24.10 -16.44 3.89
CA ASP A 289 -23.14 -17.54 3.94
C ASP A 289 -21.70 -17.07 4.21
N LYS A 290 -21.44 -15.76 4.35
CA LYS A 290 -20.11 -15.23 4.68
C LYS A 290 -19.53 -15.89 5.94
N PHE A 291 -20.37 -16.14 6.95
CA PHE A 291 -19.90 -16.85 8.15
C PHE A 291 -19.44 -18.27 7.85
N LYS A 292 -19.97 -18.94 6.82
CA LYS A 292 -19.55 -20.29 6.43
C LYS A 292 -18.19 -20.27 5.74
N TYR A 293 -17.92 -19.24 4.94
CA TYR A 293 -16.60 -19.03 4.33
C TYR A 293 -15.58 -18.63 5.40
N ASP A 294 -15.92 -17.68 6.28
CA ASP A 294 -15.09 -17.27 7.42
C ASP A 294 -14.85 -18.46 8.40
N ASP A 295 -15.84 -19.34 8.60
CA ASP A 295 -15.72 -20.55 9.45
C ASP A 295 -14.95 -21.67 8.75
N ALA A 296 -15.09 -21.84 7.44
CA ALA A 296 -14.27 -22.77 6.66
C ALA A 296 -12.80 -22.33 6.62
N GLU A 297 -12.55 -21.04 6.46
CA GLU A 297 -11.25 -20.40 6.53
C GLU A 297 -10.63 -20.55 7.93
N ARG A 298 -11.38 -20.23 8.98
CA ARG A 298 -10.94 -20.48 10.37
C ARG A 298 -10.55 -21.95 10.59
N ARG A 299 -11.40 -22.89 10.18
CA ARG A 299 -11.13 -24.34 10.32
C ARG A 299 -9.92 -24.79 9.52
N PHE A 300 -9.70 -24.21 8.35
CA PHE A 300 -8.50 -24.45 7.54
C PHE A 300 -7.23 -24.01 8.29
N TYR A 301 -7.24 -22.80 8.87
CA TYR A 301 -6.14 -22.28 9.67
C TYR A 301 -5.94 -23.04 11.00
N GLU A 302 -7.02 -23.46 11.65
CA GLU A 302 -6.97 -24.31 12.85
C GLU A 302 -6.40 -25.71 12.56
N GLN A 303 -6.68 -26.27 11.37
CA GLN A 303 -6.07 -27.52 10.92
C GLN A 303 -4.59 -27.38 10.54
N MET A 304 -4.20 -26.26 9.94
CA MET A 304 -2.81 -26.01 9.51
C MET A 304 -1.86 -25.79 10.69
N ASN A 305 -2.34 -25.17 11.78
CA ASN A 305 -1.51 -24.89 12.95
C ASN A 305 -1.29 -26.10 13.88
N GLY A 306 -1.84 -27.27 13.55
CA GLY A 306 -1.74 -28.47 14.39
C GLY A 306 -2.46 -28.32 15.74
N PRO A 307 -2.81 -29.43 16.42
CA PRO A 307 -3.49 -29.33 17.71
C PRO A 307 -2.52 -28.78 18.75
N VAL A 308 -2.81 -27.60 19.29
CA VAL A 308 -2.23 -27.14 20.55
C VAL A 308 -2.57 -28.20 21.60
N ALA A 309 -1.54 -28.79 22.20
CA ALA A 309 -1.65 -29.88 23.15
C ALA A 309 -2.63 -29.53 24.28
N GLY A 310 -3.73 -30.28 24.35
CA GLY A 310 -4.74 -30.15 25.40
C GLY A 310 -5.81 -31.23 25.25
N ALA A 311 -5.60 -32.35 25.95
CA ALA A 311 -6.48 -33.50 26.14
C ALA A 311 -6.35 -34.65 25.12
N SER A 312 -5.71 -35.73 25.60
CA SER A 312 -5.68 -37.04 24.98
C SER A 312 -7.07 -37.60 24.72
N ARG A 313 -7.34 -38.08 23.51
CA ARG A 313 -8.40 -39.07 23.28
C ARG A 313 -7.80 -40.31 22.61
N GLN A 314 -7.79 -41.40 23.39
CA GLN A 314 -7.40 -42.73 22.95
C GLN A 314 -8.31 -43.23 21.84
N THR A 315 -7.68 -44.02 20.98
CA THR A 315 -8.19 -44.75 19.82
C THR A 315 -9.15 -45.89 20.18
N SER A 316 -10.23 -46.06 19.43
CA SER A 316 -10.75 -47.38 18.99
C SER A 316 -11.91 -47.23 17.98
N GLY A 317 -11.82 -47.92 16.84
CA GLY A 317 -12.84 -47.97 15.78
C GLY A 317 -14.00 -48.96 16.07
N PRO A 318 -14.67 -49.50 15.03
CA PRO A 318 -15.96 -49.04 14.51
C PRO A 318 -17.14 -50.00 14.85
N GLY A 319 -18.37 -49.48 14.97
CA GLY A 319 -19.57 -50.31 15.19
C GLY A 319 -20.88 -49.52 15.18
N ALA A 320 -21.92 -50.09 14.59
CA ALA A 320 -23.17 -49.45 14.18
C ALA A 320 -24.23 -49.25 15.30
N SER A 321 -25.12 -48.28 15.02
CA SER A 321 -26.54 -48.16 15.43
C SER A 321 -26.93 -48.11 16.92
N SER A 322 -27.51 -46.98 17.37
CA SER A 322 -28.87 -46.84 17.97
C SER A 322 -29.00 -45.70 19.02
N GLY A 323 -30.00 -44.82 18.86
CA GLY A 323 -30.70 -44.11 19.95
C GLY A 323 -30.17 -42.75 20.47
N PRO A 324 -30.97 -41.66 20.45
CA PRO A 324 -30.58 -40.33 20.95
C PRO A 324 -31.08 -40.09 22.38
N SER A 325 -30.16 -39.84 23.33
CA SER A 325 -30.50 -39.25 24.65
C SER A 325 -29.28 -38.82 25.50
N GLY A 326 -28.05 -38.97 25.02
CA GLY A 326 -26.82 -38.56 25.74
C GLY A 326 -26.37 -37.13 25.47
N ASP A 327 -26.51 -36.64 24.23
CA ASP A 327 -25.90 -35.37 23.79
C ASP A 327 -26.50 -34.12 24.45
N HIS A 328 -27.78 -34.16 24.84
CA HIS A 328 -28.40 -33.04 25.54
C HIS A 328 -27.83 -32.82 26.95
N SER A 329 -27.39 -33.88 27.63
CA SER A 329 -26.80 -33.76 28.96
C SER A 329 -25.41 -33.11 28.89
N GLU A 330 -24.59 -33.50 27.91
CA GLU A 330 -23.25 -32.94 27.71
C GLU A 330 -23.29 -31.47 27.24
N LEU A 331 -24.26 -31.11 26.38
CA LEU A 331 -24.51 -29.73 25.97
C LEU A 331 -24.94 -28.86 27.15
N VAL A 332 -25.80 -29.34 28.04
CA VAL A 332 -26.23 -28.60 29.23
C VAL A 332 -25.06 -28.37 30.20
N VAL A 333 -24.19 -29.37 30.38
CA VAL A 333 -22.98 -29.22 31.22
C VAL A 333 -22.00 -28.21 30.60
N ARG A 334 -21.82 -28.20 29.28
CA ARG A 334 -20.98 -27.21 28.60
C ARG A 334 -21.54 -25.79 28.67
N ILE A 335 -22.85 -25.63 28.55
CA ILE A 335 -23.50 -24.32 28.70
C ILE A 335 -23.32 -23.80 30.13
N ALA A 336 -23.53 -24.64 31.15
CA ALA A 336 -23.31 -24.26 32.54
C ALA A 336 -21.84 -23.87 32.81
N SER A 337 -20.87 -24.60 32.24
CA SER A 337 -19.45 -24.25 32.34
C SER A 337 -19.13 -22.91 31.67
N LEU A 338 -19.68 -22.65 30.49
CA LEU A 338 -19.48 -21.41 29.75
C LEU A 338 -20.17 -20.21 30.43
N GLU A 339 -21.26 -20.43 31.14
CA GLU A 339 -21.91 -19.39 31.95
C GLU A 339 -21.05 -18.98 33.15
N VAL A 340 -20.42 -19.94 33.83
CA VAL A 340 -19.48 -19.68 34.93
C VAL A 340 -18.23 -18.94 34.41
N GLU A 341 -17.70 -19.34 33.26
CA GLU A 341 -16.55 -18.66 32.65
C GLU A 341 -16.90 -17.24 32.20
N ASN A 342 -18.08 -17.02 31.63
CA ASN A 342 -18.57 -15.67 31.30
C ASN A 342 -18.78 -14.80 32.54
N GLN A 343 -19.23 -15.37 33.66
CA GLN A 343 -19.33 -14.64 34.93
C GLN A 343 -17.95 -14.27 35.47
N SER A 344 -16.97 -15.17 35.39
CA SER A 344 -15.58 -14.91 35.76
C SER A 344 -14.96 -13.79 34.91
N LEU A 345 -15.13 -13.85 33.59
CA LEU A 345 -14.64 -12.82 32.66
C LEU A 345 -15.27 -11.45 32.93
N ARG A 346 -16.57 -11.40 33.25
CA ARG A 346 -17.22 -10.15 33.67
C ARG A 346 -16.63 -9.59 34.97
N GLY A 347 -16.23 -10.47 35.90
CA GLY A 347 -15.48 -10.08 37.10
C GLY A 347 -14.12 -9.47 36.78
N VAL A 348 -13.32 -10.12 35.92
CA VAL A 348 -12.01 -9.60 35.49
C VAL A 348 -12.15 -8.26 34.77
N VAL A 349 -13.18 -8.07 33.96
CA VAL A 349 -13.47 -6.78 33.30
C VAL A 349 -13.80 -5.70 34.33
N GLN A 350 -14.56 -6.01 35.38
CA GLN A 350 -14.82 -5.06 36.47
C GLN A 350 -13.55 -4.72 37.26
N GLU A 351 -12.68 -5.70 37.53
CA GLU A 351 -11.39 -5.45 38.19
C GLU A 351 -10.48 -4.56 37.34
N LEU A 352 -10.41 -4.79 36.02
CA LEU A 352 -9.68 -3.94 35.09
C LEU A 352 -10.24 -2.51 35.03
N GLN A 353 -11.56 -2.36 35.01
CA GLN A 353 -12.20 -1.03 35.06
C GLN A 353 -11.88 -0.28 36.36
N GLN A 354 -11.86 -0.98 37.50
CA GLN A 354 -11.47 -0.39 38.79
C GLN A 354 -9.98 -0.02 38.82
N ALA A 355 -9.11 -0.86 38.24
CA ALA A 355 -7.68 -0.58 38.15
C ALA A 355 -7.41 0.66 37.28
N ILE A 356 -8.09 0.79 36.14
CA ILE A 356 -8.00 1.97 35.26
C ILE A 356 -8.50 3.22 35.98
N SER A 357 -9.65 3.16 36.64
CA SER A 357 -10.18 4.30 37.41
C SER A 357 -9.22 4.73 38.54
N LYS A 358 -8.55 3.77 39.18
CA LYS A 358 -7.54 4.05 40.21
C LYS A 358 -6.26 4.67 39.63
N LEU A 359 -5.86 4.24 38.43
CA LEU A 359 -4.76 4.83 37.67
C LEU A 359 -5.08 6.27 37.25
N GLU A 360 -6.26 6.52 36.71
CA GLU A 360 -6.73 7.86 36.33
C GLU A 360 -6.81 8.80 37.54
N ALA A 361 -7.26 8.31 38.70
CA ALA A 361 -7.24 9.09 39.93
C ALA A 361 -5.81 9.44 40.37
N ARG A 362 -4.87 8.48 40.28
CA ARG A 362 -3.45 8.74 40.58
C ARG A 362 -2.82 9.72 39.59
N LEU A 363 -3.17 9.62 38.32
CA LEU A 363 -2.67 10.50 37.26
C LEU A 363 -3.18 11.94 37.45
N ASN A 364 -4.46 12.10 37.80
CA ASN A 364 -5.03 13.40 38.18
C ASN A 364 -4.41 14.00 39.44
N VAL A 365 -4.00 13.19 40.42
CA VAL A 365 -3.28 13.67 41.62
C VAL A 365 -1.86 14.08 41.27
N LEU A 366 -1.18 13.35 40.38
CA LEU A 366 0.14 13.69 39.85
C LEU A 366 0.11 14.99 39.03
N GLU A 367 -0.91 15.19 38.19
CA GLU A 367 -1.10 16.44 37.45
C GLU A 367 -1.39 17.64 38.36
N LYS A 368 -2.11 17.44 39.46
CA LYS A 368 -2.41 18.51 40.44
C LYS A 368 -1.27 18.79 41.43
N SER A 369 -0.35 17.85 41.63
CA SER A 369 0.78 17.98 42.57
C SER A 369 2.07 18.54 41.92
N SER A 370 2.06 18.81 40.61
CA SER A 370 3.12 19.58 39.95
C SER A 370 2.71 21.04 39.70
N PRO A 371 3.20 22.01 40.49
CA PRO A 371 3.28 23.39 40.05
C PRO A 371 4.63 23.64 39.37
N GLY A 372 4.59 23.86 38.05
CA GLY A 372 5.63 24.56 37.29
C GLY A 372 6.64 23.69 36.56
N HIS A 373 6.44 23.51 35.25
CA HIS A 373 7.40 23.89 34.21
C HIS A 373 6.61 24.13 32.91
N ARG A 374 6.17 25.39 32.76
CA ARG A 374 5.64 25.92 31.52
C ARG A 374 6.85 26.28 30.65
N ALA A 375 7.32 25.36 29.82
CA ALA A 375 8.33 25.68 28.81
C ALA A 375 7.64 26.38 27.64
N THR A 376 7.66 27.71 27.70
CA THR A 376 7.42 28.62 26.58
C THR A 376 8.47 28.38 25.49
N ALA A 377 8.03 28.20 24.24
CA ALA A 377 8.88 28.28 23.07
C ALA A 377 9.56 29.67 23.00
N PRO A 378 10.89 29.79 22.82
CA PRO A 378 11.53 31.05 22.52
C PRO A 378 11.53 31.32 21.02
N GLN A 379 11.20 32.56 20.71
CA GLN A 379 11.24 33.19 19.40
C GLN A 379 12.67 33.30 18.87
N THR A 380 12.79 33.23 17.55
CA THR A 380 13.94 33.60 16.74
C THR A 380 14.18 35.12 16.78
N GLN A 381 15.40 35.55 17.12
CA GLN A 381 15.91 36.89 16.82
C GLN A 381 17.36 36.84 16.33
N HIS A 382 17.50 37.09 15.03
CA HIS A 382 18.46 38.00 14.39
C HIS A 382 19.82 38.28 15.04
N VAL A 383 20.88 37.98 14.28
CA VAL A 383 22.09 38.82 14.16
C VAL A 383 22.24 39.20 12.68
N SER A 384 22.40 40.49 12.40
CA SER A 384 22.34 41.13 11.07
C SER A 384 23.76 41.44 10.50
N PRO A 385 23.97 42.24 9.43
CA PRO A 385 24.61 41.80 8.18
C PRO A 385 25.89 42.59 7.81
N MET A 386 26.58 42.16 6.74
CA MET A 386 27.44 42.89 5.77
C MET A 386 28.49 41.90 5.23
N ARG A 387 28.84 41.81 3.95
CA ARG A 387 29.07 42.86 2.96
C ARG A 387 29.00 42.27 1.54
N GLN A 388 28.43 43.05 0.63
CA GLN A 388 28.30 42.80 -0.81
C GLN A 388 29.66 42.73 -1.53
N VAL A 389 29.74 41.89 -2.56
CA VAL A 389 30.40 42.23 -3.83
C VAL A 389 29.55 41.69 -4.99
N GLU A 390 29.26 42.57 -5.94
CA GLU A 390 28.43 42.40 -7.14
C GLU A 390 29.13 41.67 -8.31
N PRO A 391 28.38 41.32 -9.39
CA PRO A 391 28.75 40.33 -10.40
C PRO A 391 29.30 40.97 -11.70
N PRO A 392 29.70 40.13 -12.67
CA PRO A 392 29.24 40.35 -14.06
C PRO A 392 28.98 39.02 -14.79
N ALA A 393 28.37 38.88 -15.96
CA ALA A 393 27.39 39.58 -16.78
C ALA A 393 27.04 38.59 -17.93
N LYS A 394 25.93 38.85 -18.64
CA LYS A 394 25.19 37.98 -19.58
C LYS A 394 25.83 37.68 -20.96
N LYS A 395 25.55 36.45 -21.45
CA LYS A 395 25.04 36.01 -22.81
C LYS A 395 25.99 36.08 -24.04
N PRO A 396 25.71 35.41 -25.21
CA PRO A 396 24.46 34.77 -25.71
C PRO A 396 24.54 33.42 -26.51
N ALA A 397 23.34 32.85 -26.79
CA ALA A 397 22.89 32.13 -28.01
C ALA A 397 23.08 30.59 -28.26
N THR A 398 21.92 29.90 -28.28
CA THR A 398 21.34 28.75 -29.06
C THR A 398 22.00 28.23 -30.37
N PRO A 399 21.52 27.12 -31.04
CA PRO A 399 20.69 25.95 -30.65
C PRO A 399 21.13 24.55 -31.25
N ALA A 400 20.40 23.48 -30.86
CA ALA A 400 20.04 22.24 -31.59
C ALA A 400 21.06 21.10 -31.84
N GLU A 401 20.60 19.88 -31.54
CA GLU A 401 20.74 18.53 -32.18
C GLU A 401 20.60 17.49 -31.04
N ASP A 402 19.43 16.85 -30.90
CA ASP A 402 19.11 15.53 -31.46
C ASP A 402 20.22 14.51 -31.17
N ASP A 403 19.95 13.58 -30.26
CA ASP A 403 20.13 12.15 -30.51
C ASP A 403 19.42 11.36 -29.39
N GLU A 404 18.45 10.58 -29.85
CA GLU A 404 17.83 9.46 -29.17
C GLU A 404 18.85 8.31 -28.98
N ASP A 405 18.41 7.30 -28.25
CA ASP A 405 19.01 5.96 -28.10
C ASP A 405 20.10 5.78 -27.03
N ASP A 406 19.70 5.14 -25.93
CA ASP A 406 20.46 4.05 -25.34
C ASP A 406 19.46 3.06 -24.72
N ASP A 407 18.93 2.20 -25.59
CA ASP A 407 18.41 0.88 -25.22
C ASP A 407 19.56 0.09 -24.59
N ILE A 408 19.63 0.11 -23.26
CA ILE A 408 20.55 -0.73 -22.50
C ILE A 408 20.00 -2.16 -22.52
N ASP A 409 20.38 -2.92 -23.55
CA ASP A 409 20.27 -4.38 -23.54
C ASP A 409 21.28 -4.94 -22.51
N LEU A 410 20.76 -5.22 -21.31
CA LEU A 410 21.53 -5.72 -20.17
C LEU A 410 21.80 -7.25 -20.25
N PHE A 411 21.39 -7.93 -21.32
CA PHE A 411 21.56 -9.38 -21.48
C PHE A 411 21.91 -9.79 -22.93
N GLY A 412 23.03 -9.27 -23.42
CA GLY A 412 23.62 -9.69 -24.70
C GLY A 412 24.09 -11.15 -24.66
N SER A 413 23.37 -12.01 -25.37
CA SER A 413 23.73 -13.41 -25.60
C SER A 413 24.87 -13.53 -26.62
N ASP A 414 25.83 -14.39 -26.27
CA ASP A 414 26.90 -14.96 -27.08
C ASP A 414 26.53 -15.23 -28.55
N ASN A 415 27.39 -14.80 -29.46
CA ASN A 415 27.61 -15.50 -30.72
C ASN A 415 29.07 -15.27 -31.17
N GLU A 416 29.83 -16.36 -31.19
CA GLU A 416 31.24 -16.45 -31.51
C GLU A 416 31.51 -16.32 -33.02
N GLU A 417 32.73 -15.86 -33.36
CA GLU A 417 33.36 -15.77 -34.69
C GLU A 417 33.37 -14.39 -35.39
N GLU A 418 33.99 -13.36 -34.76
CA GLU A 418 34.74 -12.30 -35.50
C GLU A 418 35.73 -11.48 -34.62
N ASP A 419 36.26 -12.08 -33.53
CA ASP A 419 36.58 -11.31 -32.30
C ASP A 419 38.06 -11.28 -31.87
N LYS A 420 38.99 -10.88 -32.75
CA LYS A 420 40.40 -10.65 -32.33
C LYS A 420 40.88 -9.21 -32.49
N GLU A 421 40.45 -8.51 -33.52
CA GLU A 421 40.85 -7.11 -33.74
C GLU A 421 39.91 -6.13 -33.02
N ALA A 422 38.60 -6.43 -32.98
CA ALA A 422 37.62 -5.67 -32.21
C ALA A 422 37.85 -5.80 -30.68
N ALA A 423 38.26 -6.99 -30.21
CA ALA A 423 38.60 -7.23 -28.81
C ALA A 423 39.80 -6.39 -28.35
N GLN A 424 40.85 -6.29 -29.18
CA GLN A 424 42.04 -5.49 -28.86
C GLN A 424 41.73 -3.99 -28.82
N LEU A 425 40.93 -3.49 -29.77
CA LEU A 425 40.53 -2.07 -29.80
C LEU A 425 39.60 -1.73 -28.62
N ARG A 426 38.72 -2.65 -28.22
CA ARG A 426 37.89 -2.50 -27.01
C ARG A 426 38.73 -2.51 -25.75
N GLU A 427 39.72 -3.39 -25.64
CA GLU A 427 40.60 -3.47 -24.47
C GLU A 427 41.45 -2.19 -24.34
N GLU A 428 41.96 -1.67 -25.45
CA GLU A 428 42.72 -0.42 -25.48
C GLU A 428 41.85 0.79 -25.12
N ARG A 429 40.60 0.83 -25.60
CA ARG A 429 39.59 1.85 -25.21
C ARG A 429 39.20 1.72 -23.74
N LEU A 430 39.05 0.50 -23.20
CA LEU A 430 38.76 0.23 -21.80
C LEU A 430 39.92 0.65 -20.89
N ARG A 431 41.18 0.43 -21.29
CA ARG A 431 42.36 0.91 -20.57
C ARG A 431 42.44 2.44 -20.56
N GLN A 432 42.16 3.09 -21.70
CA GLN A 432 42.07 4.55 -21.76
C GLN A 432 40.92 5.10 -20.91
N TYR A 433 39.80 4.38 -20.80
CA TYR A 433 38.70 4.73 -19.89
C TYR A 433 39.07 4.49 -18.42
N ALA A 434 39.80 3.43 -18.10
CA ALA A 434 40.29 3.15 -16.76
C ALA A 434 41.31 4.20 -16.29
N GLU A 435 42.22 4.64 -17.15
CA GLU A 435 43.16 5.74 -16.86
C GLU A 435 42.45 7.10 -16.72
N LYS A 436 41.36 7.31 -17.48
CA LYS A 436 40.52 8.51 -17.33
C LYS A 436 39.62 8.47 -16.09
N LYS A 437 39.21 7.28 -15.63
CA LYS A 437 38.52 7.09 -14.34
C LYS A 437 39.48 7.27 -13.16
N ALA A 438 40.72 6.78 -13.28
CA ALA A 438 41.73 6.90 -12.22
C ALA A 438 42.19 8.35 -11.95
N LYS A 439 41.98 9.28 -12.89
CA LYS A 439 42.36 10.70 -12.75
C LYS A 439 41.25 11.62 -12.22
N LYS A 440 40.09 11.09 -11.82
CA LYS A 440 39.07 11.86 -11.09
C LYS A 440 39.17 11.54 -9.60
N PRO A 441 39.32 12.53 -8.70
CA PRO A 441 39.23 12.27 -7.28
C PRO A 441 37.78 11.91 -6.95
N ALA A 442 37.53 10.64 -6.64
CA ALA A 442 36.24 10.19 -6.11
C ALA A 442 36.09 10.67 -4.66
N LEU A 443 34.91 11.16 -4.29
CA LEU A 443 34.56 11.42 -2.90
C LEU A 443 34.46 10.08 -2.18
N VAL A 444 35.45 9.77 -1.34
CA VAL A 444 35.48 8.54 -0.54
C VAL A 444 34.50 8.70 0.63
N ALA A 445 33.39 7.98 0.60
CA ALA A 445 32.48 7.86 1.74
C ALA A 445 33.14 6.97 2.81
N LYS A 446 33.17 7.44 4.07
CA LYS A 446 33.74 6.68 5.18
C LYS A 446 32.63 6.30 6.14
N SER A 447 32.62 5.09 6.67
CA SER A 447 31.69 4.70 7.72
C SER A 447 32.42 4.38 9.01
N SER A 448 31.93 4.88 10.14
CA SER A 448 32.33 4.45 11.47
C SER A 448 31.39 3.37 11.97
N ILE A 449 31.95 2.20 12.26
CA ILE A 449 31.24 1.01 12.71
C ILE A 449 31.68 0.70 14.15
N LEU A 450 30.73 0.25 14.96
CA LEU A 450 30.96 -0.18 16.33
C LEU A 450 30.53 -1.65 16.45
N LEU A 451 31.50 -2.52 16.71
CA LEU A 451 31.37 -3.97 16.68
C LEU A 451 31.42 -4.52 18.11
N ASP A 452 30.51 -5.42 18.43
CA ASP A 452 30.47 -6.17 19.68
C ASP A 452 30.90 -7.62 19.39
N VAL A 453 32.04 -8.03 19.92
CA VAL A 453 32.60 -9.40 19.79
C VAL A 453 32.36 -10.16 21.09
N LYS A 454 31.67 -11.29 21.01
CA LYS A 454 31.37 -12.17 22.15
C LYS A 454 32.34 -13.37 22.19
N PRO A 455 33.08 -13.58 23.29
CA PRO A 455 33.90 -14.78 23.46
C PRO A 455 33.05 -15.99 23.88
N TRP A 456 33.63 -17.19 23.76
CA TRP A 456 32.98 -18.45 24.14
C TRP A 456 32.83 -18.65 25.66
N ASP A 457 33.81 -18.22 26.46
CA ASP A 457 33.85 -18.46 27.91
C ASP A 457 34.60 -17.36 28.69
N ASP A 458 34.39 -17.30 30.01
CA ASP A 458 34.99 -16.32 30.93
C ASP A 458 36.50 -16.51 31.21
N GLU A 459 37.07 -17.66 30.81
CA GLU A 459 38.51 -17.96 30.86
C GLU A 459 39.29 -17.45 29.63
N THR A 460 38.63 -16.88 28.62
CA THR A 460 39.29 -16.40 27.39
C THR A 460 40.13 -15.14 27.67
N ASP A 461 41.41 -15.14 27.28
CA ASP A 461 42.29 -13.98 27.45
C ASP A 461 41.86 -12.82 26.53
N MET A 462 41.16 -11.86 27.12
CA MET A 462 40.59 -10.70 26.44
C MET A 462 41.66 -9.82 25.77
N ALA A 463 42.92 -9.86 26.23
CA ALA A 463 44.02 -9.12 25.62
C ALA A 463 44.52 -9.79 24.33
N GLN A 464 44.45 -11.11 24.24
CA GLN A 464 44.79 -11.87 23.03
C GLN A 464 43.70 -11.71 21.96
N LEU A 465 42.42 -11.73 22.36
CA LEU A 465 41.31 -11.47 21.45
C LEU A 465 41.42 -10.07 20.81
N GLU A 466 41.74 -9.05 21.60
CA GLU A 466 41.97 -7.70 21.07
C GLU A 466 43.18 -7.64 20.12
N ALA A 467 44.27 -8.35 20.43
CA ALA A 467 45.45 -8.42 19.56
C ALA A 467 45.13 -9.13 18.23
N CYS A 468 44.35 -10.21 18.25
CA CYS A 468 43.90 -10.92 17.05
C CYS A 468 43.01 -10.04 16.17
N VAL A 469 42.03 -9.34 16.74
CA VAL A 469 41.14 -8.44 15.97
C VAL A 469 41.94 -7.26 15.37
N ARG A 470 42.89 -6.69 16.12
CA ARG A 470 43.77 -5.62 15.62
C ARG A 470 44.80 -6.09 14.60
N SER A 471 45.08 -7.39 14.50
CA SER A 471 46.03 -7.96 13.53
C SER A 471 45.48 -7.95 12.10
N ILE A 472 44.16 -7.82 11.92
CA ILE A 472 43.52 -7.73 10.62
C ILE A 472 43.82 -6.36 10.02
N GLN A 473 44.67 -6.34 8.98
CA GLN A 473 45.02 -5.15 8.21
C GLN A 473 44.43 -5.26 6.80
N LEU A 474 43.44 -4.42 6.50
CA LEU A 474 42.83 -4.28 5.17
C LEU A 474 43.01 -2.84 4.69
N ASP A 475 43.19 -2.64 3.37
CA ASP A 475 43.31 -1.31 2.78
C ASP A 475 42.01 -0.52 2.95
N GLY A 476 42.04 0.56 3.73
CA GLY A 476 40.88 1.37 4.08
C GLY A 476 40.25 1.09 5.45
N LEU A 477 40.83 0.19 6.26
CA LEU A 477 40.37 -0.13 7.62
C LEU A 477 41.26 0.52 8.70
N VAL A 478 40.66 1.33 9.58
CA VAL A 478 41.34 1.92 10.73
C VAL A 478 40.63 1.50 12.03
N TRP A 479 41.35 0.80 12.90
CA TRP A 479 40.85 0.41 14.23
C TRP A 479 40.90 1.59 15.20
N GLY A 480 39.79 1.82 15.90
CA GLY A 480 39.58 2.85 16.91
C GLY A 480 39.70 2.32 18.34
N ALA A 481 39.05 3.00 19.29
CA ALA A 481 39.08 2.62 20.70
C ALA A 481 38.31 1.32 20.96
N SER A 482 38.82 0.52 21.89
CA SER A 482 38.18 -0.70 22.42
C SER A 482 37.73 -0.48 23.87
N LYS A 483 36.63 -1.13 24.26
CA LYS A 483 36.11 -1.12 25.63
C LYS A 483 35.50 -2.48 25.96
N LEU A 484 35.72 -2.95 27.18
CA LEU A 484 35.10 -4.18 27.69
C LEU A 484 33.78 -3.83 28.40
N VAL A 485 32.69 -4.48 28.00
CA VAL A 485 31.35 -4.28 28.57
C VAL A 485 30.87 -5.60 29.21
N PRO A 486 30.43 -5.61 30.49
CA PRO A 486 29.94 -6.83 31.13
C PRO A 486 28.55 -7.23 30.59
N VAL A 487 28.34 -8.51 30.26
CA VAL A 487 27.08 -9.04 29.69
C VAL A 487 26.29 -9.90 30.71
N GLY A 488 26.92 -10.30 31.81
CA GLY A 488 26.32 -11.14 32.86
C GLY A 488 27.04 -12.49 32.97
N TYR A 489 26.85 -13.20 34.10
CA TYR A 489 27.46 -14.51 34.36
C TYR A 489 29.00 -14.58 34.20
N GLY A 490 29.72 -13.50 34.53
CA GLY A 490 31.20 -13.47 34.43
C GLY A 490 31.74 -13.08 33.04
N ILE A 491 30.92 -13.16 31.98
CA ILE A 491 31.34 -12.90 30.59
C ILE A 491 31.35 -11.40 30.27
N ARG A 492 32.45 -10.94 29.66
CA ARG A 492 32.63 -9.56 29.15
C ARG A 492 32.70 -9.59 27.62
N LYS A 493 31.93 -8.73 26.95
CA LYS A 493 32.05 -8.54 25.50
C LYS A 493 33.08 -7.46 25.19
N LEU A 494 33.79 -7.63 24.07
CA LEU A 494 34.71 -6.64 23.53
C LEU A 494 33.95 -5.73 22.56
N GLN A 495 33.87 -4.45 22.87
CA GLN A 495 33.29 -3.43 22.00
C GLN A 495 34.43 -2.65 21.33
N ILE A 496 34.55 -2.73 20.02
CA ILE A 496 35.62 -2.08 19.25
C ILE A 496 35.05 -1.20 18.13
N GLN A 497 35.56 0.02 18.02
CA GLN A 497 35.21 0.93 16.93
C GLN A 497 36.18 0.73 15.75
N CYS A 498 35.68 0.78 14.52
CA CYS A 498 36.51 0.88 13.32
C CYS A 498 35.95 1.92 12.34
N VAL A 499 36.83 2.49 11.52
CA VAL A 499 36.47 3.36 10.40
C VAL A 499 36.86 2.65 9.12
N VAL A 500 35.90 2.44 8.22
CA VAL A 500 36.07 1.78 6.93
C VAL A 500 35.79 2.74 5.78
N GLU A 501 36.50 2.56 4.67
CA GLU A 501 36.16 3.16 3.38
C GLU A 501 35.17 2.22 2.66
N ASP A 502 33.92 2.68 2.48
CA ASP A 502 32.79 1.87 2.00
C ASP A 502 33.05 1.23 0.62
N ASP A 503 33.87 1.87 -0.21
CA ASP A 503 34.21 1.40 -1.56
C ASP A 503 35.19 0.22 -1.57
N LYS A 504 35.89 -0.04 -0.45
CA LYS A 504 36.98 -1.02 -0.38
C LYS A 504 36.71 -2.17 0.58
N VAL A 505 36.01 -1.92 1.67
CA VAL A 505 35.79 -2.91 2.73
C VAL A 505 34.29 -3.01 3.02
N GLY A 506 33.69 -4.12 2.60
CA GLY A 506 32.32 -4.47 2.95
C GLY A 506 32.22 -4.90 4.41
N THR A 507 31.09 -4.59 5.06
CA THR A 507 30.81 -5.00 6.45
C THR A 507 30.82 -6.52 6.62
N ASP A 508 30.33 -7.24 5.61
CA ASP A 508 30.21 -8.69 5.62
C ASP A 508 31.59 -9.38 5.58
N LEU A 509 32.53 -8.80 4.82
CA LEU A 509 33.91 -9.29 4.75
C LEU A 509 34.64 -9.12 6.09
N LEU A 510 34.34 -8.04 6.81
CA LEU A 510 34.91 -7.79 8.13
C LEU A 510 34.35 -8.78 9.17
N GLU A 511 33.07 -9.10 9.12
CA GLU A 511 32.44 -10.11 9.98
C GLU A 511 33.01 -11.51 9.72
N GLU A 512 33.21 -11.88 8.45
CA GLU A 512 33.81 -13.15 8.07
C GLU A 512 35.25 -13.30 8.55
N GLU A 513 36.10 -12.28 8.36
CA GLU A 513 37.50 -12.33 8.82
C GLU A 513 37.64 -12.41 10.34
N ILE A 514 36.72 -11.79 11.10
CA ILE A 514 36.72 -11.88 12.56
C ILE A 514 36.16 -13.23 13.03
N THR A 515 35.17 -13.79 12.32
CA THR A 515 34.56 -15.08 12.66
C THR A 515 35.47 -16.26 12.35
N LYS A 516 36.46 -16.11 11.45
CA LYS A 516 37.50 -17.12 11.20
C LYS A 516 38.35 -17.46 12.42
N PHE A 517 38.39 -16.61 13.45
CA PHE A 517 39.02 -16.89 14.74
C PHE A 517 38.08 -17.71 15.64
N GLU A 518 37.64 -18.87 15.13
CA GLU A 518 36.65 -19.76 15.75
C GLU A 518 37.03 -20.21 17.18
N GLU A 519 38.33 -20.27 17.50
CA GLU A 519 38.85 -20.64 18.82
C GLU A 519 38.52 -19.61 19.92
N HIS A 520 38.23 -18.35 19.57
CA HIS A 520 38.09 -17.25 20.54
C HIS A 520 36.79 -16.45 20.38
N VAL A 521 36.11 -16.53 19.23
CA VAL A 521 34.91 -15.74 18.90
C VAL A 521 33.69 -16.64 18.74
N GLN A 522 32.64 -16.39 19.51
CA GLN A 522 31.34 -17.05 19.37
C GLN A 522 30.46 -16.37 18.32
N SER A 523 30.40 -15.04 18.34
CA SER A 523 29.66 -14.23 17.36
C SER A 523 30.14 -12.78 17.34
N VAL A 524 29.92 -12.12 16.22
CA VAL A 524 30.13 -10.67 16.03
C VAL A 524 28.78 -10.02 15.74
N ASP A 525 28.47 -8.95 16.47
CA ASP A 525 27.25 -8.15 16.27
C ASP A 525 27.62 -6.69 15.94
N ILE A 526 26.98 -6.09 14.94
CA ILE A 526 27.10 -4.64 14.69
C ILE A 526 26.21 -3.89 15.69
N ALA A 527 26.84 -3.17 16.62
CA ALA A 527 26.14 -2.39 17.65
C ALA A 527 25.77 -0.97 17.20
N ALA A 528 26.57 -0.35 16.31
CA ALA A 528 26.20 0.92 15.67
C ALA A 528 26.90 1.09 14.31
N PHE A 529 26.20 1.73 13.37
CA PHE A 529 26.69 2.03 12.03
C PHE A 529 26.40 3.49 11.68
N ASN A 530 27.44 4.30 11.49
CA ASN A 530 27.33 5.72 11.17
C ASN A 530 28.13 6.06 9.90
N LYS A 531 27.47 6.61 8.88
CA LYS A 531 28.16 7.15 7.69
C LYS A 531 28.73 8.53 8.00
N ILE A 532 29.99 8.77 7.63
CA ILE A 532 30.79 10.00 7.86
C ILE A 532 31.03 10.72 6.53
#